data_AF-A0A9D2HNU9-F1
#
_entry.id   AF-A0A9D2HNU9-F1
#
_cell.length_a   1.000
_cell.length_b   1.000
_cell.length_c   1.000
_cell.angle_alpha   90.00
_cell.angle_beta   90.00
_cell.angle_gamma   90.00
#
_symmetry.space_group_name_H-M   'P 1'
#
loop_
_entity.id
_entity.type
_entity.pdbx_description
1 polymer ?
#
loop_
_entity_poly.entity_id
_entity_poly.type
_entity_poly.pdbx_seq_one_letter_code
_entity_poly.pdbx_strand_id
1 'polypeptide(L)'
;MRRWLSLPLVMLLACCTQAAAADFPRIPSGISCTARTVVDGKAVEVELRLLNNNVFVLQTLARQGEKVAMQVDVSGSWRQSGDGAQLLLDNPFGFHQRAAVGGRGAIYLDIPPWPGAPAVFFVLEQEPLRMTPVRLMGVLHAGGDGRPVLRESGSGQDFAVEGLPAGQTPDLPAFVELSARIRHDGLVVESLRAQSARIPSGLEAERDFAAVCGETVWLLEQQEAARPVTCTFLAQSPHEGRVELVAPGLHAAARYVLGPRNAIRFDLRDDERRSLQLLQETAVLRLLDATSWKTVGDSLALRDAGGRTVFLVPHTARTLSRANPSSHGIPR
;
A
#
# COMPACT_ATOMS: atom_id res chain seq x y z
N MET A 1 51.50 -56.66 -27.02
CA MET A 1 51.04 -56.37 -25.64
C MET A 1 51.21 -54.89 -25.35
N ARG A 2 50.10 -54.15 -25.24
CA ARG A 2 49.82 -53.01 -24.32
C ARG A 2 48.75 -52.12 -24.95
N ARG A 3 47.54 -52.29 -24.42
CA ARG A 3 46.36 -51.46 -24.63
C ARG A 3 46.59 -50.11 -23.95
N TRP A 4 46.26 -49.01 -24.61
CA TRP A 4 45.91 -47.76 -23.94
C TRP A 4 44.53 -47.36 -24.45
N LEU A 5 43.56 -47.52 -23.56
CA LEU A 5 42.19 -47.03 -23.71
C LEU A 5 42.21 -45.51 -23.65
N SER A 6 41.81 -44.86 -24.74
CA SER A 6 41.39 -43.46 -24.74
C SER A 6 40.04 -43.35 -24.03
N LEU A 7 40.04 -42.81 -22.81
CA LEU A 7 38.84 -42.32 -22.13
C LEU A 7 38.24 -41.14 -22.91
N PRO A 8 36.94 -41.12 -23.25
CA PRO A 8 36.26 -39.89 -23.60
C PRO A 8 35.87 -39.13 -22.33
N LEU A 9 36.35 -37.90 -22.23
CA LEU A 9 35.98 -36.90 -21.23
C LEU A 9 34.50 -36.52 -21.44
N VAL A 10 33.62 -37.00 -20.57
CA VAL A 10 32.23 -36.56 -20.51
C VAL A 10 32.20 -35.20 -19.79
N MET A 11 32.11 -34.11 -20.55
CA MET A 11 31.71 -32.81 -19.99
C MET A 11 30.21 -32.85 -19.68
N LEU A 12 29.87 -33.08 -18.42
CA LEU A 12 28.56 -32.76 -17.86
C LEU A 12 28.48 -31.24 -17.69
N LEU A 13 27.92 -30.56 -18.69
CA LEU A 13 27.39 -29.21 -18.53
C LEU A 13 26.18 -29.30 -17.60
N ALA A 14 26.41 -28.99 -16.32
CA ALA A 14 25.34 -28.66 -15.40
C ALA A 14 24.69 -27.35 -15.89
N CYS A 15 23.63 -27.47 -16.68
CA CYS A 15 22.65 -26.41 -16.82
C CYS A 15 22.02 -26.19 -15.44
N CYS A 16 22.64 -25.35 -14.62
CA CYS A 16 21.91 -24.64 -13.59
C CYS A 16 20.89 -23.76 -14.32
N THR A 17 19.69 -24.28 -14.56
CA THR A 17 18.54 -23.42 -14.78
C THR A 17 18.36 -22.62 -13.50
N GLN A 18 19.00 -21.46 -13.41
CA GLN A 18 18.46 -20.39 -12.59
C GLN A 18 17.06 -20.20 -13.14
N ALA A 19 16.06 -20.67 -12.39
CA ALA A 19 14.71 -20.18 -12.56
C ALA A 19 14.86 -18.67 -12.43
N ALA A 20 14.76 -17.94 -13.54
CA ALA A 20 14.68 -16.50 -13.50
C ALA A 20 13.59 -16.19 -12.47
N ALA A 21 13.96 -15.51 -11.39
CA ALA A 21 12.97 -15.01 -10.45
C ALA A 21 11.92 -14.30 -11.30
N ALA A 22 10.65 -14.64 -11.13
CA ALA A 22 9.61 -13.97 -11.88
C ALA A 22 9.67 -12.49 -11.48
N ASP A 23 10.22 -11.66 -12.36
CA ASP A 23 10.20 -10.21 -12.18
C ASP A 23 8.74 -9.78 -12.31
N PHE A 24 8.06 -9.63 -11.18
CA PHE A 24 6.69 -9.16 -11.17
C PHE A 24 6.67 -7.69 -11.58
N PRO A 25 5.78 -7.29 -12.49
CA PRO A 25 5.74 -5.93 -12.95
C PRO A 25 5.34 -5.00 -11.81
N ARG A 26 6.00 -3.84 -11.75
CA ARG A 26 5.55 -2.74 -10.91
C ARG A 26 4.24 -2.21 -11.46
N ILE A 27 3.21 -2.23 -10.62
CA ILE A 27 1.88 -1.72 -10.95
C ILE A 27 1.92 -0.18 -10.87
N PRO A 28 1.57 0.53 -11.95
CA PRO A 28 1.56 1.98 -11.94
C PRO A 28 0.40 2.51 -11.08
N SER A 29 0.56 3.73 -10.56
CA SER A 29 -0.57 4.52 -10.06
C SER A 29 -1.30 5.18 -11.23
N GLY A 30 -2.55 5.58 -11.02
CA GLY A 30 -3.40 6.20 -12.04
C GLY A 30 -3.96 5.21 -13.06
N ILE A 31 -4.33 4.00 -12.63
CA ILE A 31 -4.96 2.98 -13.48
C ILE A 31 -6.25 2.42 -12.85
N SER A 32 -7.09 1.80 -13.69
CA SER A 32 -8.18 0.93 -13.25
C SER A 32 -7.83 -0.52 -13.61
N CYS A 33 -8.22 -1.46 -12.76
CA CYS A 33 -8.16 -2.89 -13.05
C CYS A 33 -9.58 -3.43 -12.97
N THR A 34 -10.08 -4.11 -14.00
CA THR A 34 -11.50 -4.50 -14.06
C THR A 34 -11.71 -5.98 -14.36
N ALA A 35 -12.76 -6.54 -13.77
CA ALA A 35 -13.23 -7.89 -14.02
C ALA A 35 -14.75 -7.90 -14.13
N ARG A 36 -15.30 -8.79 -14.97
CA ARG A 36 -16.73 -9.01 -15.11
C ARG A 36 -17.04 -10.49 -15.03
N THR A 37 -18.09 -10.84 -14.30
CA THR A 37 -18.56 -12.23 -14.18
C THR A 37 -20.06 -12.26 -13.88
N VAL A 38 -20.63 -13.46 -13.74
CA VAL A 38 -22.01 -13.66 -13.30
C VAL A 38 -21.99 -14.45 -12.00
N VAL A 39 -22.64 -13.91 -10.96
CA VAL A 39 -22.80 -14.57 -9.65
C VAL A 39 -24.27 -14.59 -9.30
N ASP A 40 -24.83 -15.77 -9.02
CA ASP A 40 -26.26 -15.97 -8.69
C ASP A 40 -27.22 -15.28 -9.68
N GLY A 41 -26.91 -15.36 -10.98
CA GLY A 41 -27.70 -14.76 -12.06
C GLY A 41 -27.61 -13.23 -12.16
N LYS A 42 -26.74 -12.58 -11.38
CA LYS A 42 -26.46 -11.14 -11.45
C LYS A 42 -25.15 -10.92 -12.20
N ALA A 43 -25.13 -9.97 -13.13
CA ALA A 43 -23.90 -9.51 -13.76
C ALA A 43 -23.13 -8.67 -12.73
N VAL A 44 -21.92 -9.11 -12.38
CA VAL A 44 -21.04 -8.45 -11.40
C VAL A 44 -19.84 -7.87 -12.13
N GLU A 45 -19.61 -6.57 -11.94
CA GLU A 45 -18.39 -5.88 -12.34
C GLU A 45 -17.62 -5.46 -11.09
N VAL A 46 -16.34 -5.80 -11.06
CA VAL A 46 -15.39 -5.34 -10.04
C VAL A 46 -14.41 -4.41 -10.72
N GLU A 47 -14.26 -3.22 -10.14
CA GLU A 47 -13.28 -2.22 -10.55
C GLU A 47 -12.40 -1.85 -9.36
N LEU A 48 -11.09 -2.07 -9.50
CA LEU A 48 -10.07 -1.60 -8.57
C LEU A 48 -9.30 -0.45 -9.20
N ARG A 49 -9.46 0.76 -8.67
CA ARG A 49 -8.67 1.94 -9.06
C ARG A 49 -7.47 2.06 -8.14
N LEU A 50 -6.28 2.13 -8.73
CA LEU A 50 -5.04 2.36 -8.01
C LEU A 50 -4.59 3.78 -8.32
N LEU A 51 -4.80 4.69 -7.38
CA LEU A 51 -4.57 6.12 -7.54
C LEU A 51 -3.19 6.52 -6.99
N ASN A 52 -2.82 7.77 -7.25
CA ASN A 52 -1.65 8.40 -6.67
C ASN A 52 -1.70 8.38 -5.14
N ASN A 53 -0.54 8.60 -4.49
CA ASN A 53 -0.41 8.65 -3.03
C ASN A 53 -0.88 7.36 -2.32
N ASN A 54 -0.76 6.23 -3.00
CA ASN A 54 -1.11 4.91 -2.49
C ASN A 54 -2.59 4.81 -2.10
N VAL A 55 -3.52 5.48 -2.78
CA VAL A 55 -4.98 5.34 -2.53
C VAL A 55 -5.60 4.34 -3.47
N PHE A 56 -6.46 3.45 -2.97
CA PHE A 56 -7.29 2.62 -3.83
C PHE A 56 -8.76 2.93 -3.64
N VAL A 57 -9.54 2.64 -4.68
CA VAL A 57 -10.99 2.49 -4.58
C VAL A 57 -11.39 1.19 -5.27
N LEU A 58 -12.05 0.31 -4.54
CA LEU A 58 -12.62 -0.93 -5.00
C LEU A 58 -14.14 -0.77 -5.08
N GLN A 59 -14.68 -0.81 -6.28
CA GLN A 59 -16.11 -0.76 -6.55
C GLN A 59 -16.57 -2.12 -7.05
N THR A 60 -17.59 -2.67 -6.41
CA THR A 60 -18.32 -3.84 -6.90
C THR A 60 -19.74 -3.43 -7.24
N LEU A 61 -20.12 -3.65 -8.50
CA LEU A 61 -21.43 -3.33 -9.03
C LEU A 61 -22.11 -4.62 -9.49
N ALA A 62 -23.25 -4.96 -8.88
CA ALA A 62 -24.08 -6.08 -9.30
C ALA A 62 -25.37 -5.59 -9.95
N ARG A 63 -25.68 -6.13 -11.13
CA ARG A 63 -26.87 -5.79 -11.92
C ARG A 63 -27.75 -7.01 -12.16
N GLN A 64 -29.05 -6.80 -12.12
CA GLN A 64 -30.06 -7.78 -12.53
C GLN A 64 -30.81 -7.19 -13.73
N GLY A 65 -30.46 -7.64 -14.93
CA GLY A 65 -30.78 -6.90 -16.16
C GLY A 65 -30.16 -5.50 -16.14
N GLU A 66 -30.92 -4.49 -16.52
CA GLU A 66 -30.44 -3.09 -16.55
C GLU A 66 -30.37 -2.42 -15.16
N LYS A 67 -31.04 -2.99 -14.15
CA LYS A 67 -31.13 -2.39 -12.82
C LYS A 67 -29.89 -2.69 -11.98
N VAL A 68 -29.35 -1.66 -11.34
CA VAL A 68 -28.35 -1.82 -10.28
C VAL A 68 -29.05 -2.47 -9.09
N ALA A 69 -28.72 -3.74 -8.84
CA ALA A 69 -29.21 -4.45 -7.67
C ALA A 69 -28.41 -4.06 -6.43
N MET A 70 -27.11 -3.79 -6.60
CA MET A 70 -26.21 -3.47 -5.50
C MET A 70 -24.94 -2.77 -5.99
N GLN A 71 -24.43 -1.88 -5.14
CA GLN A 71 -23.14 -1.22 -5.31
C GLN A 71 -22.46 -1.18 -3.95
N VAL A 72 -21.21 -1.64 -3.91
CA VAL A 72 -20.36 -1.62 -2.72
C VAL A 72 -19.07 -0.92 -3.12
N ASP A 73 -18.75 0.17 -2.43
CA ASP A 73 -17.52 0.93 -2.66
C ASP A 73 -16.67 0.87 -1.38
N VAL A 74 -15.40 0.55 -1.54
CA VAL A 74 -14.41 0.52 -0.45
C VAL A 74 -13.19 1.31 -0.89
N SER A 75 -12.77 2.26 -0.06
CA SER A 75 -11.54 3.02 -0.25
C SER A 75 -10.52 2.67 0.83
N GLY A 76 -9.26 2.91 0.52
CA GLY A 76 -8.16 2.63 1.44
C GLY A 76 -6.80 2.96 0.88
N SER A 77 -5.76 2.42 1.51
CA SER A 77 -4.39 2.51 1.03
C SER A 77 -3.93 1.20 0.37
N TRP A 78 -3.12 1.30 -0.67
CA TRP A 78 -2.54 0.12 -1.34
C TRP A 78 -1.01 0.18 -1.44
N ARG A 79 -0.40 -1.00 -1.52
CA ARG A 79 1.02 -1.15 -1.87
C ARG A 79 1.30 -2.49 -2.53
N GLN A 80 2.37 -2.56 -3.31
CA GLN A 80 2.94 -3.84 -3.69
C GLN A 80 3.92 -4.35 -2.63
N SER A 81 4.02 -5.66 -2.48
CA SER A 81 4.93 -6.34 -1.55
C SER A 81 5.49 -7.63 -2.15
N GLY A 82 6.50 -8.21 -1.50
CA GLY A 82 7.07 -9.51 -1.88
C GLY A 82 7.63 -9.51 -3.29
N ASP A 83 8.58 -8.61 -3.56
CA ASP A 83 9.21 -8.39 -4.87
C ASP A 83 8.21 -8.08 -6.00
N GLY A 84 7.08 -7.49 -5.63
CA GLY A 84 6.01 -7.10 -6.56
C GLY A 84 4.94 -8.16 -6.78
N ALA A 85 5.11 -9.38 -6.24
CA ALA A 85 4.20 -10.51 -6.42
C ALA A 85 2.82 -10.33 -5.77
N GLN A 86 2.72 -9.41 -4.79
CA GLN A 86 1.52 -9.20 -4.00
C GLN A 86 1.09 -7.74 -4.05
N LEU A 87 -0.22 -7.54 -4.09
CA LEU A 87 -0.86 -6.25 -3.88
C LEU A 87 -1.65 -6.32 -2.57
N LEU A 88 -1.33 -5.44 -1.65
CA LEU A 88 -1.98 -5.31 -0.36
C LEU A 88 -2.93 -4.10 -0.42
N LEU A 89 -4.18 -4.32 -0.02
CA LEU A 89 -5.23 -3.32 0.09
C LEU A 89 -5.71 -3.26 1.54
N ASP A 90 -5.70 -2.07 2.12
CA ASP A 90 -5.92 -1.88 3.54
C ASP A 90 -6.81 -0.66 3.82
N ASN A 91 -7.72 -0.77 4.78
CA ASN A 91 -8.39 0.39 5.36
C ASN A 91 -8.47 0.27 6.90
N PRO A 92 -8.55 1.40 7.63
CA PRO A 92 -8.60 1.40 9.09
C PRO A 92 -9.93 0.90 9.67
N PHE A 93 -10.90 0.53 8.82
CA PHE A 93 -12.23 0.05 9.21
C PHE A 93 -12.38 -1.47 9.03
N GLY A 94 -11.26 -2.20 8.96
CA GLY A 94 -11.22 -3.66 8.96
C GLY A 94 -11.24 -4.31 7.58
N PHE A 95 -11.04 -3.54 6.50
CA PHE A 95 -10.82 -4.11 5.18
C PHE A 95 -9.34 -4.40 4.98
N HIS A 96 -9.00 -5.69 4.88
CA HIS A 96 -7.65 -6.15 4.58
C HIS A 96 -7.75 -7.20 3.48
N GLN A 97 -7.15 -6.91 2.33
CA GLN A 97 -7.11 -7.83 1.20
C GLN A 97 -5.70 -7.97 0.64
N ARG A 98 -5.36 -9.20 0.25
CA ARG A 98 -4.13 -9.52 -0.45
C ARG A 98 -4.46 -10.16 -1.77
N ALA A 99 -4.06 -9.51 -2.85
CA ALA A 99 -4.15 -10.04 -4.20
C ALA A 99 -2.78 -10.49 -4.69
N ALA A 100 -2.77 -11.49 -5.58
CA ALA A 100 -1.56 -11.85 -6.31
C ALA A 100 -1.45 -11.00 -7.57
N VAL A 101 -0.22 -10.69 -7.97
CA VAL A 101 0.09 -9.98 -9.22
C VAL A 101 0.65 -10.99 -10.22
N GLY A 102 0.07 -11.04 -11.41
CA GLY A 102 0.56 -11.88 -12.50
C GLY A 102 1.74 -11.27 -13.23
N GLY A 103 2.49 -12.08 -13.98
CA GLY A 103 3.64 -11.61 -14.77
C GLY A 103 3.32 -10.58 -15.86
N ARG A 104 2.04 -10.38 -16.20
CA ARG A 104 1.54 -9.33 -17.10
C ARG A 104 0.86 -8.16 -16.38
N GLY A 105 0.87 -8.18 -15.05
CA GLY A 105 0.27 -7.14 -14.22
C GLY A 105 -1.22 -7.34 -13.92
N ALA A 106 -1.84 -8.43 -14.37
CA ALA A 106 -3.19 -8.81 -13.94
C ALA A 106 -3.23 -9.01 -12.42
N ILE A 107 -4.32 -8.59 -11.79
CA ILE A 107 -4.50 -8.69 -10.33
C ILE A 107 -5.50 -9.82 -10.06
N TYR A 108 -5.08 -10.80 -9.27
CA TYR A 108 -5.90 -11.93 -8.86
C TYR A 108 -6.44 -11.66 -7.46
N LEU A 109 -7.73 -11.39 -7.36
CA LEU A 109 -8.39 -10.93 -6.13
C LEU A 109 -9.53 -11.87 -5.78
N ASP A 110 -9.57 -12.34 -4.53
CA ASP A 110 -10.65 -13.16 -4.00
C ASP A 110 -11.44 -12.34 -2.98
N ILE A 111 -12.68 -11.95 -3.35
CA ILE A 111 -13.54 -11.10 -2.52
C ILE A 111 -15.00 -11.53 -2.62
N PRO A 112 -15.79 -11.36 -1.56
CA PRO A 112 -17.23 -11.49 -1.68
C PRO A 112 -17.79 -10.34 -2.54
N PRO A 113 -18.62 -10.62 -3.56
CA PRO A 113 -19.19 -9.57 -4.40
C PRO A 113 -20.18 -8.66 -3.64
N TRP A 114 -20.64 -9.09 -2.46
CA TRP A 114 -21.45 -8.30 -1.55
C TRP A 114 -21.40 -8.84 -0.11
N PRO A 115 -21.83 -8.05 0.90
CA PRO A 115 -21.87 -8.51 2.28
C PRO A 115 -22.65 -9.82 2.45
N GLY A 116 -22.01 -10.80 3.07
CA GLY A 116 -22.59 -12.13 3.33
C GLY A 116 -22.52 -13.12 2.16
N ALA A 117 -22.03 -12.71 0.97
CA ALA A 117 -21.77 -13.65 -0.13
C ALA A 117 -20.52 -14.51 0.13
N PRO A 118 -20.42 -15.71 -0.46
CA PRO A 118 -19.14 -16.41 -0.56
C PRO A 118 -18.15 -15.60 -1.42
N ALA A 119 -16.87 -15.80 -1.15
CA ALA A 119 -15.81 -15.16 -1.92
C ALA A 119 -15.79 -15.71 -3.37
N VAL A 120 -15.51 -14.83 -4.32
CA VAL A 120 -15.41 -15.13 -5.75
C VAL A 120 -14.04 -14.66 -6.24
N PHE A 121 -13.40 -15.51 -7.03
CA PHE A 121 -12.12 -15.21 -7.63
C PHE A 121 -12.29 -14.34 -8.88
N PHE A 122 -11.66 -13.17 -8.88
CA PHE A 122 -11.65 -12.22 -9.99
C PHE A 122 -10.23 -12.11 -10.58
N VAL A 123 -10.15 -12.08 -11.91
CA VAL A 123 -8.94 -11.73 -12.66
C VAL A 123 -9.15 -10.33 -13.21
N LEU A 124 -8.51 -9.34 -12.60
CA LEU A 124 -8.66 -7.94 -12.96
C LEU A 124 -7.58 -7.56 -13.97
N GLU A 125 -8.02 -7.19 -15.15
CA GLU A 125 -7.15 -6.73 -16.24
C GLU A 125 -6.94 -5.22 -16.15
N GLN A 126 -5.71 -4.76 -16.43
CA GLN A 126 -5.37 -3.34 -16.36
C GLN A 126 -5.95 -2.55 -17.53
N GLU A 127 -6.45 -1.37 -17.23
CA GLU A 127 -7.04 -0.42 -18.18
C GLU A 127 -6.67 1.02 -17.78
N PRO A 128 -6.78 1.98 -18.72
CA PRO A 128 -6.71 3.40 -18.37
C PRO A 128 -7.69 3.73 -17.24
N LEU A 129 -7.27 4.65 -16.34
CA LEU A 129 -8.09 5.05 -15.21
C LEU A 129 -9.49 5.47 -15.65
N ARG A 130 -10.50 4.73 -15.18
CA ARG A 130 -11.89 5.07 -15.42
C ARG A 130 -12.36 6.05 -14.35
N MET A 131 -13.19 6.99 -14.80
CA MET A 131 -13.71 8.10 -14.00
C MET A 131 -15.16 7.86 -13.58
N THR A 132 -15.50 6.60 -13.26
CA THR A 132 -16.84 6.16 -12.87
C THR A 132 -17.17 6.69 -11.46
N PRO A 133 -18.40 7.15 -11.19
CA PRO A 133 -18.75 7.66 -9.87
C PRO A 133 -18.60 6.60 -8.77
N VAL A 134 -18.04 7.01 -7.62
CA VAL A 134 -17.84 6.18 -6.44
C VAL A 134 -18.38 6.88 -5.20
N ARG A 135 -18.83 6.09 -4.23
CA ARG A 135 -19.18 6.59 -2.91
C ARG A 135 -17.93 6.68 -2.06
N LEU A 136 -17.73 7.83 -1.45
CA LEU A 136 -16.66 8.09 -0.51
C LEU A 136 -17.25 8.65 0.78
N MET A 137 -16.55 8.39 1.87
CA MET A 137 -16.82 8.99 3.17
C MET A 137 -15.58 9.71 3.65
N GLY A 138 -15.77 10.81 4.35
CA GLY A 138 -14.65 11.62 4.81
C GLY A 138 -15.11 12.83 5.58
N VAL A 139 -14.13 13.62 6.02
CA VAL A 139 -14.39 14.91 6.65
C VAL A 139 -14.05 16.00 5.65
N LEU A 140 -15.04 16.83 5.32
CA LEU A 140 -14.83 18.05 4.55
C LEU A 140 -14.34 19.15 5.48
N HIS A 141 -13.23 19.80 5.10
CA HIS A 141 -12.65 20.94 5.79
C HIS A 141 -12.47 22.11 4.83
N ALA A 142 -12.33 23.32 5.38
CA ALA A 142 -11.83 24.45 4.60
C ALA A 142 -10.32 24.28 4.37
N GLY A 143 -9.91 24.26 3.10
CA GLY A 143 -8.51 24.30 2.69
C GLY A 143 -7.88 25.66 2.99
N GLY A 144 -6.55 25.72 2.95
CA GLY A 144 -5.79 26.96 3.23
C GLY A 144 -6.04 28.08 2.21
N ASP A 145 -6.48 27.72 1.00
CA ASP A 145 -6.90 28.64 -0.07
C ASP A 145 -8.41 28.93 -0.07
N GLY A 146 -9.13 28.47 0.96
CA GLY A 146 -10.58 28.58 1.09
C GLY A 146 -11.38 27.55 0.28
N ARG A 147 -10.74 26.71 -0.52
CA ARG A 147 -11.44 25.63 -1.26
C ARG A 147 -11.70 24.45 -0.34
N PRO A 148 -12.85 23.75 -0.45
CA PRO A 148 -13.09 22.57 0.37
C PRO A 148 -12.09 21.46 0.05
N VAL A 149 -11.67 20.74 1.09
CA VAL A 149 -10.80 19.56 0.99
C VAL A 149 -11.51 18.42 1.69
N LEU A 150 -11.61 17.26 1.02
CA LEU A 150 -12.09 16.04 1.64
C LEU A 150 -10.92 15.25 2.18
N ARG A 151 -10.85 15.06 3.49
CA ARG A 151 -10.02 14.02 4.08
C ARG A 151 -10.78 12.70 4.03
N GLU A 152 -10.42 11.87 3.07
CA GLU A 152 -11.08 10.60 2.79
C GLU A 152 -10.75 9.58 3.89
N SER A 153 -11.79 8.97 4.47
CA SER A 153 -11.69 8.18 5.70
C SER A 153 -10.84 6.91 5.56
N GLY A 154 -10.97 6.20 4.43
CA GLY A 154 -10.32 4.91 4.22
C GLY A 154 -8.80 5.02 4.05
N SER A 155 -8.34 6.04 3.32
CA SER A 155 -6.93 6.25 3.00
C SER A 155 -6.25 7.31 3.87
N GLY A 156 -7.04 8.17 4.52
CA GLY A 156 -6.55 9.37 5.21
C GLY A 156 -5.88 10.37 4.26
N GLN A 157 -6.19 10.33 2.97
CA GLN A 157 -5.67 11.32 2.02
C GLN A 157 -6.62 12.49 1.86
N ASP A 158 -6.03 13.65 1.69
CA ASP A 158 -6.72 14.89 1.40
C ASP A 158 -6.91 14.98 -0.13
N PHE A 159 -8.14 15.17 -0.56
CA PHE A 159 -8.50 15.43 -1.95
C PHE A 159 -9.05 16.84 -2.07
N ALA A 160 -8.47 17.62 -2.99
CA ALA A 160 -9.02 18.92 -3.33
C ALA A 160 -10.43 18.73 -3.95
N VAL A 161 -11.42 19.46 -3.42
CA VAL A 161 -12.77 19.45 -3.98
C VAL A 161 -12.85 20.54 -5.04
N GLU A 162 -12.90 20.13 -6.31
CA GLU A 162 -12.94 21.05 -7.45
C GLU A 162 -14.31 21.72 -7.60
N GLY A 163 -15.37 21.06 -7.12
CA GLY A 163 -16.72 21.58 -7.16
C GLY A 163 -17.65 20.79 -6.25
N LEU A 164 -18.54 21.54 -5.60
CA LEU A 164 -19.70 21.01 -4.90
C LEU A 164 -20.95 21.19 -5.77
N PRO A 165 -21.94 20.29 -5.68
CA PRO A 165 -23.19 20.44 -6.40
C PRO A 165 -23.94 21.70 -5.94
N ALA A 166 -24.58 22.39 -6.89
CA ALA A 166 -25.28 23.64 -6.63
C ALA A 166 -26.35 23.46 -5.54
N GLY A 167 -26.38 24.38 -4.58
CA GLY A 167 -27.34 24.37 -3.47
C GLY A 167 -27.01 23.39 -2.33
N GLN A 168 -25.88 22.69 -2.37
CA GLN A 168 -25.41 21.83 -1.28
C GLN A 168 -24.06 22.34 -0.75
N THR A 169 -24.12 23.31 0.16
CA THR A 169 -22.94 23.84 0.85
C THR A 169 -22.98 23.37 2.30
N PRO A 170 -22.19 22.36 2.68
CA PRO A 170 -22.14 21.89 4.06
C PRO A 170 -21.45 22.93 4.95
N ASP A 171 -21.91 23.07 6.19
CA ASP A 171 -21.18 23.82 7.21
C ASP A 171 -19.90 23.07 7.56
N LEU A 172 -18.74 23.71 7.40
CA LEU A 172 -17.44 23.07 7.58
C LEU A 172 -16.91 23.29 9.02
N PRO A 173 -16.26 22.27 9.64
CA PRO A 173 -16.03 20.94 9.11
C PRO A 173 -17.27 20.02 9.21
N ALA A 174 -17.45 19.14 8.23
CA ALA A 174 -18.56 18.19 8.21
C ALA A 174 -18.09 16.79 7.82
N PHE A 175 -18.55 15.78 8.56
CA PHE A 175 -18.45 14.40 8.11
C PHE A 175 -19.51 14.15 7.04
N VAL A 176 -19.10 13.65 5.88
CA VAL A 176 -19.99 13.47 4.72
C VAL A 176 -19.88 12.08 4.11
N GLU A 177 -20.98 11.63 3.54
CA GLU A 177 -21.01 10.59 2.51
C GLU A 177 -21.35 11.28 1.19
N LEU A 178 -20.56 11.03 0.15
CA LEU A 178 -20.73 11.68 -1.14
C LEU A 178 -20.54 10.72 -2.31
N SER A 179 -21.12 11.06 -3.45
CA SER A 179 -20.82 10.45 -4.74
C SER A 179 -19.86 11.38 -5.48
N ALA A 180 -18.70 10.89 -5.92
CA ALA A 180 -17.72 11.69 -6.64
C ALA A 180 -17.02 10.92 -7.75
N ARG A 181 -16.43 11.68 -8.67
CA ARG A 181 -15.42 11.20 -9.61
C ARG A 181 -14.05 11.64 -9.15
N ILE A 182 -13.13 10.69 -8.98
CA ILE A 182 -11.78 10.97 -8.51
C ILE A 182 -10.87 11.21 -9.71
N ARG A 183 -10.29 12.40 -9.80
CA ARG A 183 -9.28 12.81 -10.79
C ARG A 183 -7.87 12.53 -10.26
N HIS A 184 -6.85 12.79 -11.07
CA HIS A 184 -5.46 12.54 -10.67
C HIS A 184 -5.01 13.34 -9.43
N ASP A 185 -5.61 14.50 -9.21
CA ASP A 185 -5.22 15.53 -8.23
C ASP A 185 -6.39 16.07 -7.39
N GLY A 186 -7.62 15.58 -7.61
CA GLY A 186 -8.80 16.11 -6.95
C GLY A 186 -10.04 15.24 -7.10
N LEU A 187 -11.16 15.78 -6.65
CA LEU A 187 -12.46 15.13 -6.75
C LEU A 187 -13.52 16.12 -7.22
N VAL A 188 -14.44 15.65 -8.07
CA VAL A 188 -15.66 16.37 -8.44
C VAL A 188 -16.82 15.70 -7.74
N VAL A 189 -17.50 16.43 -6.85
CA VAL A 189 -18.68 15.91 -6.13
C VAL A 189 -19.89 15.99 -7.03
N GLU A 190 -20.55 14.86 -7.27
CA GLU A 190 -21.80 14.81 -8.01
C GLU A 190 -23.01 15.01 -7.08
N SER A 191 -22.94 14.49 -5.85
CA SER A 191 -24.01 14.62 -4.86
C SER A 191 -23.49 14.40 -3.44
N LEU A 192 -23.95 15.20 -2.47
CA LEU A 192 -23.85 14.87 -1.05
C LEU A 192 -25.03 13.96 -0.67
N ARG A 193 -24.73 12.78 -0.12
CA ARG A 193 -25.73 11.77 0.27
C ARG A 193 -26.13 11.90 1.74
N ALA A 194 -25.16 12.22 2.58
CA ALA A 194 -25.36 12.47 4.00
C ALA A 194 -24.32 13.46 4.51
N GLN A 195 -24.67 14.20 5.56
CA GLN A 195 -23.76 15.10 6.27
C GLN A 195 -24.05 15.10 7.77
N SER A 196 -23.01 15.31 8.57
CA SER A 196 -23.07 15.41 10.02
C SER A 196 -22.02 16.39 10.53
N ALA A 197 -22.42 17.32 11.39
CA ALA A 197 -21.48 18.15 12.14
C ALA A 197 -20.74 17.36 13.24
N ARG A 198 -21.26 16.18 13.61
CA ARG A 198 -20.58 15.28 14.55
C ARG A 198 -19.56 14.44 13.79
N ILE A 199 -18.29 14.75 14.01
CA ILE A 199 -17.16 14.05 13.40
C ILE A 199 -16.74 12.88 14.31
N PRO A 200 -16.65 11.65 13.79
CA PRO A 200 -16.11 10.51 14.53
C PRO A 200 -14.68 10.79 15.04
N SER A 201 -14.45 10.61 16.34
CA SER A 201 -13.16 10.92 17.00
C SER A 201 -11.94 10.20 16.41
N GLY A 202 -12.14 9.03 15.77
CA GLY A 202 -11.08 8.28 15.11
C GLY A 202 -10.66 8.79 13.73
N LEU A 203 -11.39 9.75 13.13
CA LEU A 203 -11.07 10.31 11.81
C LEU A 203 -10.16 11.53 11.88
N GLU A 204 -10.19 12.26 13.00
CA GLU A 204 -9.40 13.49 13.21
C GLU A 204 -8.11 13.25 14.01
N ALA A 205 -7.98 12.10 14.69
CA ALA A 205 -6.79 11.79 15.46
C ALA A 205 -5.59 11.55 14.53
N GLU A 206 -4.63 12.47 14.52
CA GLU A 206 -3.29 12.19 14.00
C GLU A 206 -2.74 10.98 14.77
N ARG A 207 -2.27 9.96 14.04
CA ARG A 207 -1.63 8.83 14.71
C ARG A 207 -0.34 9.34 15.35
N ASP A 208 -0.11 8.95 16.60
CA ASP A 208 1.15 9.24 17.27
C ASP A 208 2.27 8.38 16.66
N PHE A 209 3.27 9.03 16.07
CA PHE A 209 4.42 8.35 15.48
C PHE A 209 5.17 7.50 16.50
N ALA A 210 5.30 7.98 17.74
CA ALA A 210 5.99 7.24 18.80
C ALA A 210 5.20 5.99 19.19
N ALA A 211 3.87 6.07 19.25
CA ALA A 211 3.02 4.90 19.48
C ALA A 211 3.10 3.88 18.32
N VAL A 212 3.26 4.34 17.08
CA VAL A 212 3.43 3.44 15.91
C VAL A 212 4.82 2.78 15.92
N CYS A 213 5.88 3.53 16.21
CA CYS A 213 7.25 3.05 15.99
C CYS A 213 7.96 2.53 17.24
N GLY A 214 7.55 2.97 18.44
CA GLY A 214 8.39 2.99 19.65
C GLY A 214 8.89 1.64 20.16
N GLU A 215 8.22 0.54 19.84
CA GLU A 215 8.64 -0.82 20.25
C GLU A 215 8.95 -1.74 19.06
N THR A 216 8.83 -1.22 17.83
CA THR A 216 8.93 -2.03 16.62
C THR A 216 10.30 -1.85 15.98
N VAL A 217 11.02 -2.95 15.80
CA VAL A 217 12.12 -2.99 14.83
C VAL A 217 11.51 -3.11 13.45
N TRP A 218 11.85 -2.21 12.55
CA TRP A 218 11.34 -2.22 11.18
C TRP A 218 12.37 -2.80 10.22
N LEU A 219 11.91 -3.39 9.14
CA LEU A 219 12.72 -3.77 7.99
C LEU A 219 12.39 -2.86 6.82
N LEU A 220 13.40 -2.28 6.20
CA LEU A 220 13.25 -1.59 4.92
C LEU A 220 12.96 -2.59 3.82
N GLU A 221 11.78 -2.49 3.22
CA GLU A 221 11.41 -3.32 2.08
C GLU A 221 12.16 -2.82 0.84
N GLN A 222 13.00 -3.70 0.29
CA GLN A 222 13.82 -3.44 -0.89
C GLN A 222 13.30 -4.30 -2.04
N GLN A 223 13.23 -3.75 -3.26
CA GLN A 223 12.70 -4.45 -4.44
C GLN A 223 13.73 -5.36 -5.15
N GLU A 224 14.99 -5.29 -4.73
CA GLU A 224 16.08 -6.11 -5.27
C GLU A 224 16.60 -7.03 -4.17
N ALA A 225 17.37 -8.07 -4.53
CA ALA A 225 18.06 -8.98 -3.63
C ALA A 225 19.18 -8.29 -2.82
N ALA A 226 18.83 -7.21 -2.15
CA ALA A 226 19.67 -6.39 -1.33
C ALA A 226 19.53 -6.84 0.14
N ARG A 227 20.56 -6.54 0.91
CA ARG A 227 20.65 -6.95 2.32
C ARG A 227 19.56 -6.25 3.14
N PRO A 228 18.86 -6.96 4.03
CA PRO A 228 17.83 -6.34 4.85
C PRO A 228 18.44 -5.23 5.71
N VAL A 229 17.83 -4.04 5.67
CA VAL A 229 18.19 -2.91 6.53
C VAL A 229 17.16 -2.83 7.65
N THR A 230 17.61 -3.00 8.89
CA THR A 230 16.77 -2.76 10.05
C THR A 230 16.73 -1.26 10.37
N CYS A 231 15.56 -0.78 10.74
CA CYS A 231 15.31 0.61 11.12
C CYS A 231 14.67 0.62 12.51
N THR A 232 15.30 1.28 13.47
CA THR A 232 14.77 1.43 14.83
C THR A 232 14.59 2.91 15.12
N PHE A 233 13.37 3.31 15.50
CA PHE A 233 13.07 4.68 15.90
C PHE A 233 13.11 4.80 17.42
N LEU A 234 13.98 5.66 17.92
CA LEU A 234 14.17 5.94 19.33
C LEU A 234 13.64 7.35 19.62
N ALA A 235 12.45 7.41 20.21
CA ALA A 235 11.84 8.69 20.60
C ALA A 235 12.64 9.34 21.73
N GLN A 236 12.98 10.62 21.56
CA GLN A 236 13.60 11.45 22.60
C GLN A 236 12.59 12.42 23.21
N SER A 237 11.60 12.84 22.40
CA SER A 237 10.43 13.59 22.84
C SER A 237 9.23 13.27 21.92
N PRO A 238 8.03 13.81 22.17
CA PRO A 238 6.87 13.61 21.30
C PRO A 238 7.05 14.05 19.84
N HIS A 239 8.01 14.95 19.56
CA HIS A 239 8.20 15.53 18.23
C HIS A 239 9.59 15.27 17.64
N GLU A 240 10.46 14.54 18.32
CA GLU A 240 11.80 14.27 17.82
C GLU A 240 12.41 13.00 18.41
N GLY A 241 13.39 12.47 17.70
CA GLY A 241 14.17 11.33 18.14
C GLY A 241 15.29 11.01 17.18
N ARG A 242 15.72 9.76 17.20
CA ARG A 242 16.77 9.24 16.32
C ARG A 242 16.28 8.00 15.61
N VAL A 243 16.59 7.87 14.33
CA VAL A 243 16.48 6.60 13.60
C VAL A 243 17.86 5.98 13.51
N GLU A 244 17.96 4.69 13.83
CA GLU A 244 19.16 3.89 13.65
C GLU A 244 18.91 2.87 12.53
N LEU A 245 19.83 2.84 11.57
CA LEU A 245 19.76 2.05 10.35
C LEU A 245 20.94 1.08 10.35
N VAL A 246 20.66 -0.23 10.34
CA VAL A 246 21.68 -1.26 10.46
C VAL A 246 21.52 -2.32 9.38
N ALA A 247 22.63 -2.66 8.72
CA ALA A 247 22.74 -3.85 7.88
C ALA A 247 24.21 -4.32 7.89
N PRO A 248 24.53 -5.52 7.39
CA PRO A 248 25.93 -5.94 7.23
C PRO A 248 26.75 -4.87 6.47
N GLY A 249 27.79 -4.34 7.11
CA GLY A 249 28.64 -3.28 6.53
C GLY A 249 27.99 -1.88 6.43
N LEU A 250 26.83 -1.67 7.05
CA LEU A 250 26.12 -0.39 7.09
C LEU A 250 25.69 -0.08 8.52
N HIS A 251 26.08 1.09 8.99
CA HIS A 251 25.53 1.70 10.20
C HIS A 251 25.36 3.19 9.95
N ALA A 252 24.13 3.67 9.95
CA ALA A 252 23.81 5.08 9.81
C ALA A 252 22.80 5.48 10.88
N ALA A 253 22.85 6.74 11.30
CA ALA A 253 21.85 7.26 12.20
C ALA A 253 21.53 8.71 11.87
N ALA A 254 20.25 9.06 11.94
CA ALA A 254 19.80 10.42 11.68
C ALA A 254 18.88 10.87 12.82
N ARG A 255 18.94 12.15 13.18
CA ARG A 255 17.89 12.74 14.01
C ARG A 255 16.63 12.87 13.14
N TYR A 256 15.46 12.66 13.71
CA TYR A 256 14.20 12.99 13.06
C TYR A 256 13.45 14.05 13.85
N VAL A 257 12.72 14.90 13.14
CA VAL A 257 11.78 15.88 13.69
C VAL A 257 10.43 15.69 13.02
N LEU A 258 9.38 15.62 13.82
CA LEU A 258 7.99 15.51 13.39
C LEU A 258 7.37 16.91 13.32
N GLY A 259 6.61 17.12 12.26
CA GLY A 259 5.80 18.32 12.06
C GLY A 259 4.31 18.00 11.98
N PRO A 260 3.46 19.01 11.74
CA PRO A 260 2.02 18.83 11.59
C PRO A 260 1.68 17.92 10.40
N ARG A 261 0.50 17.28 10.42
CA ARG A 261 -0.04 16.47 9.32
C ARG A 261 0.90 15.34 8.86
N ASN A 262 1.49 14.65 9.83
CA ASN A 262 2.47 13.58 9.60
C ASN A 262 3.71 14.01 8.81
N ALA A 263 4.10 15.30 8.89
CA ALA A 263 5.38 15.73 8.33
C ALA A 263 6.53 15.11 9.15
N ILE A 264 7.60 14.74 8.45
CA ILE A 264 8.83 14.24 9.07
C ILE A 264 10.03 14.80 8.32
N ARG A 265 11.12 15.05 9.04
CA ARG A 265 12.39 15.49 8.47
C ARG A 265 13.51 14.75 9.17
N PHE A 266 14.44 14.21 8.39
CA PHE A 266 15.65 13.59 8.92
C PHE A 266 16.85 14.52 8.74
N ASP A 267 17.64 14.64 9.80
CA ASP A 267 18.92 15.34 9.82
C ASP A 267 20.04 14.29 9.87
N LEU A 268 20.70 14.13 8.73
CA LEU A 268 21.87 13.28 8.55
C LEU A 268 23.10 14.16 8.35
N ARG A 269 24.24 13.79 8.93
CA ARG A 269 25.49 14.54 8.74
C ARG A 269 26.00 14.42 7.30
N ASP A 270 26.66 15.45 6.79
CA ASP A 270 27.10 15.51 5.38
C ASP A 270 28.14 14.43 5.03
N ASP A 271 28.97 14.02 5.98
CA ASP A 271 29.95 12.94 5.83
C ASP A 271 29.26 11.56 5.76
N GLU A 272 28.25 11.32 6.60
CA GLU A 272 27.42 10.11 6.55
C GLU A 272 26.61 10.06 5.25
N ARG A 273 26.01 11.18 4.82
CA ARG A 273 25.28 11.28 3.56
C ARG A 273 26.18 10.94 2.36
N ARG A 274 27.39 11.50 2.31
CA ARG A 274 28.39 11.18 1.28
C ARG A 274 28.78 9.70 1.30
N SER A 275 28.93 9.11 2.49
CA SER A 275 29.25 7.69 2.63
C SER A 275 28.14 6.79 2.07
N LEU A 276 26.88 7.08 2.38
CA LEU A 276 25.73 6.36 1.82
C LEU A 276 25.63 6.48 0.30
N GLN A 277 25.96 7.66 -0.26
CA GLN A 277 26.00 7.87 -1.71
C GLN A 277 27.10 7.03 -2.38
N LEU A 278 28.29 6.95 -1.78
CA LEU A 278 29.39 6.13 -2.28
C LEU A 278 29.06 4.63 -2.24
N LEU A 279 28.33 4.20 -1.20
CA LEU A 279 27.82 2.83 -1.05
C LEU A 279 26.59 2.54 -1.92
N GLN A 280 26.07 3.54 -2.64
CA GLN A 280 24.87 3.44 -3.49
C GLN A 280 23.62 2.97 -2.74
N GLU A 281 23.51 3.33 -1.45
CA GLU A 281 22.39 2.98 -0.57
C GLU A 281 21.13 3.81 -0.88
N THR A 282 20.63 3.68 -2.11
CA THR A 282 19.57 4.53 -2.67
C THR A 282 18.26 4.40 -1.88
N ALA A 283 17.93 3.21 -1.39
CA ALA A 283 16.73 3.00 -0.58
C ALA A 283 16.83 3.68 0.79
N VAL A 284 18.01 3.64 1.42
CA VAL A 284 18.27 4.30 2.71
C VAL A 284 18.27 5.81 2.55
N LEU A 285 18.92 6.33 1.51
CA LEU A 285 18.89 7.76 1.20
C LEU A 285 17.46 8.24 0.97
N ARG A 286 16.64 7.47 0.22
CA ARG A 286 15.23 7.80 -0.01
C ARG A 286 14.39 7.80 1.28
N LEU A 287 14.65 6.86 2.19
CA LEU A 287 14.05 6.87 3.52
C LEU A 287 14.38 8.17 4.26
N LEU A 288 15.66 8.58 4.24
CA LEU A 288 16.14 9.78 4.93
C LEU A 288 15.75 11.09 4.23
N ASP A 289 15.33 11.03 2.96
CA ASP A 289 14.76 12.16 2.22
C ASP A 289 13.23 12.24 2.36
N ALA A 290 12.61 11.38 3.18
CA ALA A 290 11.17 11.41 3.41
C ALA A 290 10.75 12.72 4.08
N THR A 291 9.63 13.27 3.60
CA THR A 291 9.01 14.51 4.07
C THR A 291 7.68 14.27 4.78
N SER A 292 7.11 13.08 4.62
CA SER A 292 5.85 12.69 5.23
C SER A 292 5.81 11.20 5.55
N TRP A 293 4.99 10.83 6.53
CA TRP A 293 4.81 9.44 6.93
C TRP A 293 3.31 9.09 7.03
N LYS A 294 2.99 7.80 6.92
CA LYS A 294 1.67 7.24 7.26
C LYS A 294 1.76 5.73 7.51
N THR A 295 0.73 5.14 8.08
CA THR A 295 0.57 3.68 8.13
C THR A 295 -0.22 3.18 6.92
N VAL A 296 0.19 2.05 6.34
CA VAL A 296 -0.54 1.32 5.30
C VAL A 296 -0.60 -0.15 5.75
N GLY A 297 -1.74 -0.57 6.28
CA GLY A 297 -1.83 -1.78 7.11
C GLY A 297 -0.82 -1.73 8.24
N ASP A 298 -0.08 -2.82 8.42
CA ASP A 298 0.97 -2.94 9.44
C ASP A 298 2.29 -2.27 9.04
N SER A 299 2.37 -1.65 7.85
CA SER A 299 3.60 -1.07 7.33
C SER A 299 3.66 0.43 7.58
N LEU A 300 4.86 0.95 7.86
CA LEU A 300 5.14 2.38 7.90
C LEU A 300 5.60 2.83 6.51
N ALA A 301 4.83 3.73 5.91
CA ALA A 301 5.11 4.33 4.61
C ALA A 301 5.77 5.70 4.80
N LEU A 302 6.96 5.88 4.23
CA LEU A 302 7.70 7.15 4.25
C LEU A 302 7.80 7.67 2.83
N ARG A 303 7.32 8.89 2.60
CA ARG A 303 7.22 9.49 1.26
C ARG A 303 8.08 10.74 1.16
N ASP A 304 8.87 10.82 0.10
CA ASP A 304 9.70 11.99 -0.22
C ASP A 304 8.94 13.11 -0.95
N ALA A 305 9.59 14.25 -1.15
CA ALA A 305 9.02 15.40 -1.86
C ALA A 305 8.68 15.11 -3.34
N GLY A 306 9.30 14.10 -3.95
CA GLY A 306 9.02 13.64 -5.30
C GLY A 306 7.85 12.66 -5.39
N GLY A 307 7.17 12.38 -4.27
CA GLY A 307 6.04 11.44 -4.21
C GLY A 307 6.44 9.97 -4.20
N ARG A 308 7.73 9.64 -4.09
CA ARG A 308 8.21 8.26 -4.00
C ARG A 308 8.08 7.78 -2.56
N THR A 309 7.50 6.59 -2.40
CA THR A 309 7.28 5.97 -1.09
C THR A 309 8.27 4.82 -0.88
N VAL A 310 8.88 4.74 0.30
CA VAL A 310 9.53 3.54 0.84
C VAL A 310 8.66 2.95 1.94
N PHE A 311 8.69 1.61 2.06
CA PHE A 311 7.93 0.91 3.07
C PHE A 311 8.87 0.27 4.08
N LEU A 312 8.51 0.45 5.33
CA LEU A 312 9.07 -0.22 6.48
C LEU A 312 8.04 -1.24 6.95
N VAL A 313 8.43 -2.51 7.01
CA VAL A 313 7.57 -3.60 7.51
C VAL A 313 8.05 -4.02 8.89
N PRO A 314 7.16 -4.40 9.82
CA PRO A 314 7.58 -4.81 11.15
C PRO A 314 8.47 -6.04 11.01
N HIS A 315 9.64 -6.01 11.65
CA HIS A 315 10.49 -7.17 11.87
C HIS A 315 9.80 -8.06 12.89
N THR A 316 8.74 -8.74 12.46
CA THR A 316 8.17 -9.82 13.24
C THR A 316 9.29 -10.84 13.43
N ALA A 317 9.63 -11.16 14.68
CA ALA A 317 10.54 -12.23 15.01
C ALA A 317 9.91 -13.58 14.61
N ARG A 318 9.75 -13.85 13.32
CA ARG A 318 9.48 -15.17 12.78
C ARG A 318 10.81 -15.88 12.58
N THR A 319 11.37 -16.33 13.70
CA THR A 319 12.32 -17.44 13.72
C THR A 319 11.91 -18.38 14.84
N LEU A 320 11.75 -19.68 14.49
CA LEU A 320 11.19 -20.81 15.25
C LEU A 320 9.66 -20.97 15.02
N SER A 321 9.20 -21.63 13.96
CA SER A 321 9.37 -23.07 13.75
C SER A 321 9.55 -23.40 12.27
N ARG A 322 10.80 -23.59 11.85
CA ARG A 322 11.12 -24.45 10.72
C ARG A 322 10.86 -25.88 11.19
N ALA A 323 9.99 -26.58 10.47
CA ALA A 323 9.99 -28.02 10.25
C ALA A 323 10.49 -28.91 11.41
N ASN A 324 9.56 -29.56 12.11
CA ASN A 324 9.81 -30.93 12.56
C ASN A 324 8.98 -31.86 11.67
N PRO A 325 9.56 -32.53 10.66
CA PRO A 325 8.92 -33.65 10.01
C PRO A 325 9.04 -34.88 10.91
N SER A 326 8.02 -35.74 10.89
CA SER A 326 7.99 -37.11 11.41
C SER A 326 8.03 -37.34 12.93
N SER A 327 6.87 -37.70 13.49
CA SER A 327 6.74 -38.96 14.22
C SER A 327 5.33 -39.51 14.05
N HIS A 328 5.17 -40.42 13.08
CA HIS A 328 4.09 -41.40 13.11
C HIS A 328 4.37 -42.36 14.28
N GLY A 329 3.49 -42.33 15.29
CA GLY A 329 3.36 -43.36 16.30
C GLY A 329 2.04 -44.09 16.09
N ILE A 330 2.16 -45.37 15.72
CA ILE A 330 1.10 -46.33 15.43
C ILE A 330 0.23 -46.56 16.69
N PRO A 331 -1.12 -46.65 16.59
CA PRO A 331 -1.94 -47.10 17.70
C PRO A 331 -1.85 -48.63 17.86
N ARG A 332 -1.69 -49.09 19.11
CA ARG A 332 -2.11 -50.42 19.53
C ARG A 332 -3.52 -50.33 20.10
#